data_AF-F3KFV6-F1
#
_entry.id   AF-F3KFV6-F1
#
_cell.length_a   1.000
_cell.length_b   1.000
_cell.length_c   1.000
_cell.angle_alpha   90.00
_cell.angle_beta   90.00
_cell.angle_gamma   90.00
#
_symmetry.space_group_name_H-M   'P 1'
#
loop_
_entity.id
_entity.type
_entity.pdbx_description
1 polymer ?
#
loop_
_entity_poly.entity_id
_entity_poly.type
_entity_poly.pdbx_seq_one_letter_code
_entity_poly.pdbx_strand_id
1 'polypeptide(L)' 'MTDHRINLTLYKLPEIMEGDMDSVIQALVNEHQAEQLAALSGNE' A
#
# COMPACT_ATOMS: atom_id res chain seq x y z
N MET A 1 7.46 -1.20 -10.48
CA MET A 1 6.65 -2.27 -9.88
C MET A 1 5.24 -1.75 -9.71
N THR A 2 4.23 -2.51 -10.15
CA THR A 2 2.83 -2.15 -9.95
C THR A 2 2.20 -3.12 -8.96
N ASP A 3 1.59 -2.59 -7.91
CA ASP A 3 0.75 -3.35 -6.98
C ASP A 3 -0.71 -3.20 -7.39
N HIS A 4 -1.35 -4.29 -7.80
CA HIS A 4 -2.72 -4.29 -8.29
C HIS A 4 -3.77 -4.24 -7.18
N ARG A 5 -3.41 -4.51 -5.92
CA ARG A 5 -4.37 -4.49 -4.80
C ARG A 5 -4.86 -3.09 -4.51
N ILE A 6 -3.92 -2.14 -4.57
CA ILE A 6 -4.15 -0.72 -4.23
C ILE A 6 -3.89 0.21 -5.42
N ASN A 7 -3.74 -0.35 -6.63
CA ASN A 7 -3.41 0.37 -7.87
C ASN A 7 -2.21 1.34 -7.71
N LEU A 8 -1.16 0.88 -7.02
CA LEU A 8 0.05 1.67 -6.75
C LEU A 8 1.12 1.35 -7.78
N THR A 9 1.72 2.39 -8.37
CA THR A 9 2.90 2.23 -9.24
C THR A 9 4.10 2.88 -8.60
N LEU A 10 5.15 2.08 -8.35
CA LEU A 10 6.44 2.54 -7.83
C LEU A 10 7.51 2.44 -8.91
N TYR A 11 8.19 3.55 -9.16
CA TYR A 11 9.34 3.65 -10.07
C TYR A 11 10.67 3.33 -9.36
N LYS A 12 10.67 2.29 -8.51
CA LYS A 12 11.82 1.86 -7.70
C LYS A 12 12.04 0.35 -7.80
N LEU A 13 11.89 -0.20 -9.01
CA LEU A 13 11.96 -1.64 -9.22
C LEU A 13 13.32 -2.25 -8.82
N PRO A 14 14.48 -1.66 -9.15
CA PRO A 14 15.78 -2.20 -8.74
C PRO A 14 15.91 -2.34 -7.22
N GLU A 15 15.58 -1.30 -6.46
CA GLU A 15 15.69 -1.27 -5.00
C GLU A 15 14.79 -2.30 -4.34
N ILE A 16 13.56 -2.43 -4.87
CA ILE A 16 12.59 -3.46 -4.48
C ILE A 16 13.17 -4.86 -4.73
N MET A 17 13.78 -5.10 -5.90
CA MET A 17 14.39 -6.39 -6.23
C MET A 17 15.63 -6.70 -5.38
N GLU A 18 16.31 -5.68 -4.85
CA GLU A 18 17.42 -5.79 -3.90
C GLU A 18 16.94 -6.02 -2.44
N GLY A 19 15.64 -5.92 -2.18
CA GLY A 19 15.01 -6.23 -0.89
C GLY A 19 14.48 -5.02 -0.11
N ASP A 20 14.55 -3.80 -0.65
CA ASP A 20 13.96 -2.60 -0.05
C ASP A 20 12.43 -2.60 -0.22
N MET A 21 11.76 -3.31 0.70
CA MET A 21 10.30 -3.50 0.71
C MET A 21 9.55 -2.47 1.54
N ASP A 22 10.22 -1.61 2.29
CA ASP A 22 9.59 -0.74 3.30
C ASP A 22 8.55 0.19 2.67
N SER A 23 8.87 0.73 1.49
CA SER A 23 7.95 1.60 0.75
C SER A 23 6.67 0.89 0.28
N VAL A 24 6.77 -0.39 -0.07
CA VAL A 24 5.63 -1.21 -0.51
C VAL A 24 4.75 -1.57 0.69
N ILE A 25 5.39 -2.04 1.78
CA ILE A 25 4.69 -2.45 3.01
C ILE A 25 3.96 -1.26 3.61
N GLN A 26 4.60 -0.11 3.74
CA GLN A 26 3.98 1.07 4.32
C GLN A 26 2.77 1.54 3.53
N ALA A 27 2.83 1.50 2.19
CA ALA A 27 1.70 1.88 1.36
C ALA A 27 0.49 0.96 1.56
N LEU A 28 0.72 -0.36 1.62
CA LEU A 28 -0.34 -1.35 1.88
C LEU A 28 -0.96 -1.19 3.27
N VAL A 29 -0.13 -0.95 4.29
CA VAL A 29 -0.59 -0.72 5.67
C VAL A 29 -1.46 0.54 5.74
N ASN A 30 -1.03 1.62 5.09
CA ASN A 30 -1.79 2.88 5.07
C ASN A 30 -3.16 2.70 4.41
N GLU A 31 -3.21 2.03 3.25
CA GLU A 31 -4.48 1.78 2.57
C GLU A 31 -5.41 0.93 3.44
N HIS A 32 -4.89 -0.15 4.02
CA HIS A 32 -5.67 -1.01 4.90
C HIS A 32 -6.19 -0.27 6.15
N GLN A 33 -5.42 0.66 6.71
CA GLN A 33 -5.88 1.50 7.82
C GLN A 33 -6.96 2.49 7.37
N ALA A 34 -6.82 3.09 6.18
CA ALA A 34 -7.83 3.97 5.61
C ALA A 34 -9.16 3.24 5.37
N GLU A 35 -9.10 2.02 4.83
CA GLU A 35 -10.28 1.14 4.65
C GLU A 35 -10.96 0.83 6.00
N GLN A 36 -10.18 0.48 7.03
CA GLN A 36 -10.74 0.21 8.36
C GLN A 36 -11.40 1.44 8.98
N LEU A 37 -10.77 2.61 8.87
CA LEU A 37 -11.34 3.88 9.35
C LEU A 37 -12.63 4.24 8.60
N ALA A 38 -12.64 4.05 7.28
CA ALA A 38 -13.83 4.25 6.46
C ALA A 38 -14.96 3.28 6.85
N ALA A 39 -14.64 2.01 7.12
CA ALA A 39 -15.61 1.02 7.56
C ALA A 39 -16.22 1.35 8.95
N LEU A 40 -15.43 1.93 9.85
CA LEU A 40 -15.93 2.41 11.16
C LEU A 40 -16.81 3.67 11.01
N SER A 41 -16.47 4.55 10.07
CA SER A 41 -17.17 5.82 9.84
C SER A 41 -18.44 5.67 8.99
N GLY A 42 -18.54 4.60 8.19
CA GLY A 42 -19.69 4.30 7.34
C GLY A 42 -20.78 3.42 8.00
N ASN A 43 -20.66 3.14 9.29
CA ASN A 43 -21.64 2.39 10.10
C ASN A 43 -22.59 3.32 10.89
N GLU A 44 -22.85 4.53 10.36
CA GLU A 44 -23.93 5.44 10.80
C GLU A 44 -25.04 5.50 9.75
#